data_AF-A0A060CMT3-F1
#
_entry.id   AF-A0A060CMT3-F1
#
_cell.length_a   1.000
_cell.length_b   1.000
_cell.length_c   1.000
_cell.angle_alpha   90.00
_cell.angle_beta   90.00
_cell.angle_gamma   90.00
#
_symmetry.space_group_name_H-M   'P 1'
#
loop_
_entity.id
_entity.type
_entity.pdbx_description
1 polymer ?
#
loop_
_entity_poly.entity_id
_entity_poly.type
_entity_poly.pdbx_seq_one_letter_code
_entity_poly.pdbx_strand_id
1 'polypeptide(L)'
;VIASETEKQDDFSFNGISDEKKKKKSNYSGSISSMFKNAGDINLSKVNESIKESGGTTLKEELSKYFKVSYSQGCNINDQFESDIPDAVKIALKSDVVVLALGGNSGWVNVTGGEGKDRSFLGLPGVQEKLLKANNKNR
;
A
#
# COMPACT_ATOMS: atom_id res chain seq x y z
N VAL A 1 -26.00 49.06 -16.53
CA VAL A 1 -26.00 48.90 -15.06
C VAL A 1 -26.05 47.39 -14.79
N ILE A 2 -24.91 46.70 -14.95
CA ILE A 2 -23.95 46.25 -13.91
C ILE A 2 -24.58 45.38 -12.82
N ALA A 3 -24.11 44.12 -12.76
CA ALA A 3 -23.86 43.20 -11.62
C ALA A 3 -24.43 41.79 -11.92
N SER A 4 -23.70 40.80 -12.46
CA SER A 4 -22.58 39.97 -11.94
C SER A 4 -22.93 39.05 -10.74
N GLU A 5 -22.92 37.73 -10.99
CA GLU A 5 -22.32 36.59 -10.24
C GLU A 5 -22.31 36.64 -8.68
N THR A 6 -22.46 35.57 -7.89
CA THR A 6 -22.11 34.13 -8.02
C THR A 6 -22.74 33.38 -6.85
N GLU A 7 -23.19 32.14 -7.03
CA GLU A 7 -23.53 31.22 -5.94
C GLU A 7 -22.25 30.82 -5.17
N LYS A 8 -22.27 30.93 -3.84
CA LYS A 8 -21.17 30.57 -2.96
C LYS A 8 -20.93 29.05 -2.99
N GLN A 9 -19.75 28.65 -3.44
CA GLN A 9 -19.15 27.37 -3.08
C GLN A 9 -18.64 27.49 -1.63
N ASP A 10 -19.24 26.72 -0.72
CA ASP A 10 -18.72 26.56 0.64
C ASP A 10 -17.46 25.68 0.59
N ASP A 11 -16.30 26.33 0.65
CA ASP A 11 -15.00 25.69 0.84
C ASP A 11 -14.97 24.95 2.19
N PHE A 12 -14.98 23.62 2.15
CA PHE A 12 -14.65 22.80 3.31
C PHE A 12 -13.16 22.94 3.63
N SER A 13 -12.83 23.97 4.42
CA SER A 13 -11.50 24.15 4.99
C SER A 13 -11.34 23.24 6.21
N PHE A 14 -10.33 22.36 6.16
CA PHE A 14 -9.94 21.53 7.30
C PHE A 14 -9.32 22.43 8.39
N ASN A 15 -10.17 22.90 9.33
CA ASN A 15 -9.79 23.82 10.41
C ASN A 15 -8.62 23.33 11.28
N GLY A 16 -8.26 22.04 11.23
CA GLY A 16 -7.12 21.48 11.96
C GLY A 16 -5.76 22.10 11.62
N ILE A 17 -5.49 22.34 10.32
CA ILE A 17 -4.20 22.94 9.89
C ILE A 17 -4.13 24.43 10.24
N SER A 18 -5.28 25.11 10.28
CA SER A 18 -5.36 26.54 10.58
C SER A 18 -5.19 26.85 12.07
N ASP A 19 -5.63 25.94 12.96
CA ASP A 19 -5.49 26.13 14.41
C ASP A 19 -4.10 25.75 14.95
N GLU A 20 -3.34 24.88 14.25
CA GLU A 20 -1.97 24.56 14.64
C GLU A 20 -0.97 25.68 14.32
N LYS A 21 -1.29 26.56 13.36
CA LYS A 21 -0.47 27.74 13.02
C LYS A 21 -0.47 28.83 14.09
N LYS A 22 -1.42 28.82 15.03
CA LYS A 22 -1.54 29.87 16.07
C LYS A 22 -0.75 29.58 17.35
N LYS A 23 -0.19 28.37 17.52
CA LYS A 23 0.64 28.03 18.69
C LYS A 23 2.09 27.74 18.28
N LYS A 24 2.94 28.74 18.54
CA LYS A 24 4.42 28.75 18.63
C LYS A 24 5.19 29.29 17.43
N LYS A 25 5.63 30.54 17.60
CA LYS A 25 6.89 31.06 17.09
C LYS A 25 8.05 30.18 17.57
N SER A 26 8.65 29.40 16.68
CA SER A 26 10.03 28.93 16.80
C SER A 26 10.55 28.62 15.39
N ASN A 27 11.76 29.10 15.08
CA ASN A 27 12.43 28.96 13.79
C ASN A 27 12.65 27.49 13.38
N TYR A 28 11.66 26.88 12.70
CA TYR A 28 11.82 25.58 12.06
C TYR A 28 11.32 25.67 10.62
N SER A 29 12.22 26.02 9.69
CA SER A 29 11.99 25.90 8.25
C SER A 29 12.19 24.46 7.76
N GLY A 30 12.04 23.46 8.63
CA GLY A 30 11.83 22.08 8.23
C GLY A 30 10.43 21.96 7.67
N SER A 31 10.27 22.33 6.40
CA SER A 31 9.01 22.26 5.66
C SER A 31 8.37 20.89 5.88
N ILE A 32 7.06 20.86 6.05
CA ILE A 32 6.26 19.62 6.05
C ILE A 32 6.64 18.74 4.84
N SER A 33 7.02 19.37 3.72
CA SER A 33 7.61 18.74 2.52
C SER A 33 8.88 17.90 2.80
N SER A 34 9.73 18.33 3.74
CA SER A 34 10.92 17.58 4.17
C SER A 34 10.59 16.34 5.01
N MET A 35 9.52 16.39 5.82
CA MET A 35 8.97 15.21 6.50
C MET A 35 8.30 14.26 5.50
N PHE A 36 7.53 14.77 4.53
CA PHE A 36 6.92 13.96 3.47
C PHE A 36 7.95 13.30 2.54
N LYS A 37 9.12 13.92 2.31
CA LYS A 37 10.23 13.30 1.57
C LYS A 37 10.90 12.15 2.33
N ASN A 38 10.89 12.18 3.66
CA ASN A 38 11.54 11.17 4.50
C ASN A 38 10.59 10.02 4.92
N ALA A 39 9.28 10.17 4.70
CA ALA A 39 8.26 9.20 5.05
C ALA A 39 7.79 8.43 3.81
N GLY A 40 8.65 7.59 3.23
CA GLY A 40 8.21 6.86 2.04
C GLY A 40 9.23 5.91 1.44
N ASP A 41 9.79 5.02 2.25
CA ASP A 41 10.16 3.66 1.81
C ASP A 41 10.17 2.76 3.04
N ILE A 42 9.18 1.87 3.17
CA ILE A 42 9.31 0.72 4.06
C ILE A 42 10.43 -0.11 3.45
N ASN A 43 11.65 0.08 3.95
CA ASN A 43 12.77 -0.68 3.45
C ASN A 43 12.59 -2.13 3.93
N LEU A 44 12.12 -3.00 3.03
CA LEU A 44 11.81 -4.40 3.32
C LEU A 44 13.02 -5.15 3.94
N SER A 45 14.24 -4.69 3.65
CA SER A 45 15.46 -5.20 4.29
C SER A 45 15.47 -4.97 5.80
N LYS A 46 15.06 -3.79 6.27
CA LYS A 46 14.98 -3.47 7.70
C LYS A 46 13.93 -4.32 8.43
N VAL A 47 12.83 -4.66 7.76
CA VAL A 47 11.80 -5.53 8.36
C VAL A 47 12.33 -6.94 8.59
N ASN A 48 13.06 -7.50 7.63
CA ASN A 48 13.68 -8.81 7.79
C ASN A 48 14.75 -8.82 8.90
N GLU A 49 15.51 -7.72 9.04
CA GLU A 49 16.46 -7.54 10.15
C GLU A 49 15.73 -7.52 11.50
N SER A 50 14.67 -6.72 11.65
CA SER A 50 13.89 -6.66 12.90
C SER A 50 13.24 -7.99 13.27
N ILE A 51 12.75 -8.77 12.29
CA ILE A 51 12.23 -10.12 12.55
C ILE A 51 13.32 -11.00 13.14
N LYS A 52 14.54 -10.95 12.58
CA LYS A 52 15.67 -11.74 13.06
C LYS A 52 16.15 -11.29 14.43
N GLU A 53 16.18 -9.99 14.69
CA GLU A 53 16.51 -9.43 16.02
C GLU A 53 15.51 -9.90 17.09
N SER A 54 14.24 -10.07 16.74
CA SER A 54 13.22 -10.62 17.65
C SER A 54 13.31 -12.14 17.86
N GLY A 55 14.25 -12.83 17.19
CA GLY A 55 14.38 -14.29 17.20
C GLY A 55 13.35 -15.03 16.31
N GLY A 56 12.62 -14.29 15.48
CA GLY A 56 11.64 -14.85 14.54
C GLY A 56 12.27 -15.28 13.21
N THR A 57 11.53 -16.11 12.46
CA THR A 57 11.84 -16.47 11.08
C THR A 57 10.71 -16.05 10.16
N THR A 58 11.04 -15.77 8.89
CA THR A 58 9.99 -15.51 7.88
C THR A 58 9.31 -16.82 7.48
N LEU A 59 8.06 -16.73 7.03
CA LEU A 59 7.32 -17.89 6.52
C LEU A 59 8.08 -18.64 5.42
N LYS A 60 8.74 -17.90 4.52
CA LYS A 60 9.54 -18.48 3.44
C LYS A 60 10.73 -19.26 4.00
N GLU A 61 11.48 -18.70 4.94
CA GLU A 61 12.63 -19.36 5.56
C GLU A 61 12.21 -20.65 6.28
N GLU A 62 11.12 -20.60 7.04
CA GLU A 62 10.65 -21.77 7.80
C GLU A 62 10.16 -22.90 6.88
N LEU A 63 9.34 -22.57 5.87
CA LEU A 63 8.84 -23.57 4.93
C LEU A 63 9.93 -24.15 4.04
N SER A 64 10.95 -23.36 3.68
CA SER A 64 12.05 -23.81 2.81
C SER A 64 12.94 -24.89 3.46
N LYS A 65 12.85 -25.09 4.79
CA LYS A 65 13.55 -26.19 5.48
C LYS A 65 12.98 -27.57 5.15
N TYR A 66 11.69 -27.62 4.77
CA TYR A 66 10.94 -28.87 4.62
C TYR A 66 10.40 -29.07 3.21
N PHE A 67 10.14 -27.98 2.48
CA PHE A 67 9.47 -28.02 1.19
C PHE A 67 10.20 -27.17 0.15
N LYS A 68 9.97 -27.50 -1.13
CA LYS A 68 10.38 -26.63 -2.24
C LYS A 68 9.44 -25.43 -2.29
N VAL A 69 9.92 -24.27 -1.84
CA VAL A 69 9.16 -23.02 -1.88
C VAL A 69 9.48 -22.24 -3.15
N SER A 70 8.47 -22.00 -3.98
CA SER A 70 8.55 -21.11 -5.16
C SER A 70 7.83 -19.81 -4.87
N TYR A 71 8.29 -18.70 -5.46
CA TYR A 71 7.72 -17.37 -5.27
C TYR A 71 7.50 -16.69 -6.61
N SER A 72 6.36 -16.03 -6.77
CA SER A 72 6.06 -15.08 -7.83
C SER A 72 5.35 -13.89 -7.21
N GLN A 73 5.64 -12.68 -7.69
CA GLN A 73 5.00 -11.46 -7.21
C GLN A 73 3.52 -11.40 -7.65
N GLY A 74 3.22 -11.87 -8.86
CA GLY A 74 1.87 -11.94 -9.41
C GLY A 74 1.31 -10.58 -9.87
N CYS A 75 1.26 -9.58 -8.99
CA CYS A 75 0.93 -8.20 -9.35
C CYS A 75 1.38 -7.20 -8.28
N ASN A 76 1.34 -5.91 -8.61
CA ASN A 76 1.52 -4.83 -7.65
C ASN A 76 0.23 -4.56 -6.85
N ILE A 77 0.36 -3.73 -5.80
CA ILE A 77 -0.72 -3.47 -4.84
C ILE A 77 -1.88 -2.69 -5.47
N ASN A 78 -1.61 -1.63 -6.24
CA ASN A 78 -2.63 -0.66 -6.65
C ASN A 78 -2.56 -0.24 -8.12
N ASP A 79 -1.96 -1.03 -8.99
CA ASP A 79 -1.93 -0.75 -10.43
C ASP A 79 -2.66 -1.80 -11.24
N GLN A 80 -2.70 -1.59 -12.56
CA GLN A 80 -3.41 -2.40 -13.53
C GLN A 80 -2.48 -3.29 -14.37
N PHE A 81 -1.23 -3.51 -13.94
CA PHE A 81 -0.29 -4.34 -14.68
C PHE A 81 -0.54 -5.82 -14.41
N GLU A 82 -0.93 -6.54 -15.46
CA GLU A 82 -1.28 -7.97 -15.39
C GLU A 82 -0.15 -8.89 -15.89
N SER A 83 0.99 -8.31 -16.30
CA SER A 83 2.08 -9.03 -16.97
C SER A 83 2.67 -10.19 -16.17
N ASP A 84 2.62 -10.10 -14.83
CA ASP A 84 3.18 -11.12 -13.93
C ASP A 84 2.16 -12.19 -13.49
N ILE A 85 0.88 -12.00 -13.81
CA ILE A 85 -0.18 -12.96 -13.46
C ILE A 85 0.06 -14.34 -14.11
N PRO A 86 0.43 -14.45 -15.40
CA PRO A 86 0.70 -15.75 -16.02
C PRO A 86 1.82 -16.54 -15.35
N ASP A 87 2.87 -15.87 -14.87
CA ASP A 87 3.96 -16.53 -14.15
C ASP A 87 3.49 -17.08 -12.80
N ALA A 88 2.72 -16.29 -12.04
CA ALA A 88 2.12 -16.73 -10.79
C ALA A 88 1.21 -17.96 -10.98
N VAL A 89 0.38 -17.96 -12.02
CA VAL A 89 -0.47 -19.11 -12.38
C VAL A 89 0.37 -20.34 -12.73
N LYS A 90 1.46 -20.16 -13.49
CA LYS A 90 2.36 -21.26 -13.87
C LYS A 90 3.05 -21.89 -12.66
N ILE A 91 3.43 -21.10 -11.66
CA ILE A 91 4.00 -21.61 -10.40
C ILE A 91 2.92 -22.31 -9.58
N ALA A 92 1.72 -21.74 -9.51
CA ALA A 92 0.59 -22.32 -8.79
C ALA A 92 0.20 -23.70 -9.34
N LEU A 93 0.18 -23.87 -10.67
CA LEU A 93 -0.11 -25.16 -11.33
C LEU A 93 0.91 -26.26 -11.04
N LYS A 94 2.13 -25.90 -10.63
CA LYS A 94 3.20 -26.85 -10.28
C LYS A 94 3.31 -27.11 -8.78
N SER A 95 2.41 -26.54 -7.99
CA SER A 95 2.50 -26.50 -6.53
C SER A 95 1.25 -27.12 -5.92
N ASP A 96 1.42 -28.01 -4.93
CA ASP A 96 0.30 -28.65 -4.26
C ASP A 96 -0.53 -27.65 -3.46
N VAL A 97 0.16 -26.72 -2.78
CA VAL A 97 -0.43 -25.66 -1.95
C VAL A 97 0.04 -24.30 -2.45
N VAL A 98 -0.87 -23.32 -2.47
CA VAL A 98 -0.55 -21.94 -2.85
C VAL A 98 -1.01 -21.00 -1.74
N VAL A 99 -0.11 -20.11 -1.32
CA VAL A 99 -0.38 -19.03 -0.36
C VAL A 99 -0.40 -17.71 -1.13
N LEU A 100 -1.54 -17.03 -1.15
CA LEU A 100 -1.71 -15.72 -1.77
C LEU A 100 -1.76 -14.64 -0.69
N ALA A 101 -0.78 -13.73 -0.69
CA ALA A 101 -0.75 -12.57 0.20
C ALA A 101 -1.28 -11.33 -0.55
N LEU A 102 -2.57 -11.06 -0.40
CA LEU A 102 -3.28 -9.95 -1.07
C LEU A 102 -3.77 -8.93 -0.03
N GLY A 103 -3.92 -7.68 -0.43
CA GLY A 103 -4.40 -6.63 0.45
C GLY A 103 -4.01 -5.23 0.00
N GLY A 104 -4.12 -4.29 0.93
CA GLY A 104 -3.74 -2.90 0.75
C GLY A 104 -2.48 -2.52 1.51
N ASN A 105 -1.88 -1.39 1.13
CA ASN A 105 -0.88 -0.68 1.93
C ASN A 105 -1.49 0.56 2.60
N SER A 106 -0.83 1.01 3.67
CA SER A 106 -1.18 2.25 4.39
C SER A 106 -0.03 3.25 4.38
N GLY A 107 -0.33 4.54 4.34
CA GLY A 107 0.66 5.62 4.41
C GLY A 107 0.12 6.96 3.89
N TRP A 108 0.98 7.74 3.23
CA TRP A 108 0.64 9.10 2.78
C TRP A 108 0.52 9.23 1.25
N VAL A 109 1.41 8.58 0.50
CA VAL A 109 1.53 8.70 -0.98
C VAL A 109 1.37 7.33 -1.63
N ASN A 110 0.59 7.26 -2.72
CA ASN A 110 0.33 6.03 -3.48
C ASN A 110 -0.06 4.81 -2.61
N VAL A 111 -1.01 5.03 -1.70
CA VAL A 111 -1.48 4.05 -0.73
C VAL A 111 -2.97 3.81 -0.85
N THR A 112 -3.41 2.66 -0.35
CA THR A 112 -4.82 2.25 -0.32
C THR A 112 -5.50 2.56 1.01
N GLY A 113 -4.78 3.13 1.98
CA GLY A 113 -5.31 3.56 3.27
C GLY A 113 -4.34 4.49 3.98
N GLY A 114 -4.79 5.15 5.04
CA GLY A 114 -3.97 6.09 5.81
C GLY A 114 -4.75 7.34 6.18
N GLU A 115 -4.08 8.27 6.88
CA GLU A 115 -4.70 9.52 7.29
C GLU A 115 -5.14 10.34 6.09
N GLY A 116 -6.43 10.70 6.04
CA GLY A 116 -7.03 11.41 4.90
C GLY A 116 -7.14 10.58 3.62
N LYS A 117 -6.95 9.25 3.70
CA LYS A 117 -7.07 8.31 2.59
C LYS A 117 -8.13 7.25 2.88
N ASP A 118 -9.38 7.68 2.81
CA ASP A 118 -10.55 6.81 2.95
C ASP A 118 -10.91 6.12 1.63
N ARG A 119 -11.48 4.92 1.72
CA ARG A 119 -12.02 4.18 0.57
C ARG A 119 -13.46 3.79 0.82
N SER A 120 -14.33 4.16 -0.14
CA SER A 120 -15.73 3.73 -0.15
C SER A 120 -15.92 2.30 -0.65
N PHE A 121 -14.90 1.72 -1.29
CA PHE A 121 -14.88 0.34 -1.77
C PHE A 121 -13.74 -0.43 -1.11
N LEU A 122 -14.09 -1.53 -0.43
CA LEU A 122 -13.17 -2.36 0.36
C LEU A 122 -12.69 -3.63 -0.37
N GLY A 123 -12.93 -3.71 -1.68
CA GLY A 123 -12.38 -4.79 -2.50
C GLY A 123 -10.86 -4.72 -2.63
N LEU A 124 -10.30 -5.78 -3.20
CA LEU A 124 -8.88 -5.88 -3.45
C LEU A 124 -8.44 -4.79 -4.46
N PRO A 125 -7.39 -4.01 -4.15
CA PRO A 125 -6.93 -2.94 -5.03
C PRO A 125 -6.18 -3.49 -6.26
N GLY A 126 -6.07 -2.66 -7.30
CA GLY A 126 -5.39 -3.02 -8.54
C GLY A 126 -6.02 -4.23 -9.25
N VAL A 127 -5.17 -5.14 -9.71
CA VAL A 127 -5.55 -6.39 -10.41
C VAL A 127 -5.50 -7.63 -9.51
N GLN A 128 -5.40 -7.43 -8.19
CA GLN A 128 -5.30 -8.53 -7.22
C GLN A 128 -6.51 -9.48 -7.28
N GLU A 129 -7.71 -8.97 -7.54
CA GLU A 129 -8.89 -9.82 -7.73
C GLU A 129 -8.79 -10.70 -8.99
N LYS A 130 -8.16 -10.20 -10.06
CA LYS A 130 -7.90 -10.98 -11.28
C LYS A 130 -6.88 -12.08 -11.00
N LEU A 131 -5.81 -11.77 -10.26
CA LEU A 131 -4.82 -12.76 -9.81
C LEU A 131 -5.48 -13.89 -9.00
N LEU A 132 -6.37 -13.55 -8.07
CA LEU A 132 -7.12 -14.53 -7.27
C LEU A 132 -8.00 -15.43 -8.15
N LYS A 133 -8.79 -14.83 -9.05
CA LYS A 133 -9.68 -15.56 -9.96
C LYS A 133 -8.90 -16.47 -10.92
N ALA A 134 -7.76 -16.01 -11.44
CA ALA A 134 -6.91 -16.78 -12.34
C ALA A 134 -6.34 -18.03 -11.66
N ASN A 135 -5.96 -17.94 -10.39
CA ASN A 135 -5.46 -19.10 -9.64
C ASN A 135 -6.57 -20.08 -9.22
N ASN A 136 -7.79 -19.60 -8.98
CA ASN A 136 -8.92 -20.47 -8.63
C ASN A 136 -9.51 -21.21 -9.82
N LYS A 137 -9.54 -20.60 -11.02
CA LYS A 137 -10.09 -21.25 -12.23
C LYS A 137 -9.24 -22.39 -12.78
N ASN A 138 -7.95 -22.41 -12.46
CA ASN A 138 -6.97 -23.37 -12.99
C ASN A 138 -6.66 -24.50 -11.99
N ARG A 139 -7.48 -24.66 -10.96
CA ARG A 139 -7.47 -25.78 -10.01
C ARG A 139 -8.72 -26.63 -10.21
#